data_AF-A0AAW8B6W1-F1
#
_entry.id   AF-A0AAW8B6W1-F1
#
_cell.length_a   1.000
_cell.length_b   1.000
_cell.length_c   1.000
_cell.angle_alpha   90.00
_cell.angle_beta   90.00
_cell.angle_gamma   90.00
#
_symmetry.space_group_name_H-M   'P 1'
#
loop_
_entity.id
_entity.type
_entity.pdbx_description
1 polymer ?
#
loop_
_entity_poly.entity_id
_entity_poly.type
_entity_poly.pdbx_seq_one_letter_code
_entity_poly.pdbx_strand_id
1 'polypeptide(L)'
;METKKEFFLECYKLGIIKFGRFTLKSGIESPFYVDLRPLSSDPKILKLLANYLLDMLPLDNFDLICGVPYAALPMATAMSLESYIPLIIKRKEAKQYGTKKILEGIFTTGQNCLLVEDVITSGASLLETIPEIENEGITVSDIVVVLDRQQGGKQILENKGFRVHTLFTISEVCSILKEEGHLVDEEVQRINDFLAGNVVKFKEEKRISYEDKLNVCDHSVAQKLLEIAIEKKSNLIVSADVTTTQELLALAEKVGPHIVALKTHMDIIMDFDPDGTILPLKDLATKYNFLLMEDRKFADIGNTQELQFSYGMYKISNWADFVTAQVIAGYDSLDCFRNVGVVAILGMSSKGTLTNTDYREEATKIALSHPNVFGGVCQNKIPNELLLFTPGINLADEGDGKGQQYNTPEHAFTQLETDFIIVGRGIYKSDDAEKSALSYKIAGWNAYESSL
;
A
#
# COMPACT_ATOMS: atom_id res chain seq x y z
N MET A 1 -35.46 7.35 -19.16
CA MET A 1 -34.16 7.20 -19.84
C MET A 1 -33.13 7.64 -18.82
N GLU A 2 -32.23 6.77 -18.42
CA GLU A 2 -31.12 7.12 -17.52
C GLU A 2 -30.24 8.15 -18.23
N THR A 3 -29.89 9.24 -17.56
CA THR A 3 -29.06 10.29 -18.16
C THR A 3 -27.61 9.81 -18.29
N LYS A 4 -26.86 10.41 -19.22
CA LYS A 4 -25.40 10.16 -19.37
C LYS A 4 -24.65 10.33 -18.04
N LYS A 5 -25.06 11.30 -17.21
CA LYS A 5 -24.53 11.56 -15.87
C LYS A 5 -24.81 10.38 -14.92
N GLU A 6 -26.06 9.94 -14.82
CA GLU A 6 -26.45 8.79 -13.98
C GLU A 6 -25.70 7.51 -14.39
N PHE A 7 -25.59 7.25 -15.70
CA PHE A 7 -24.82 6.14 -16.22
C PHE A 7 -23.34 6.20 -15.82
N PHE A 8 -22.71 7.38 -15.91
CA PHE A 8 -21.34 7.57 -15.44
C PHE A 8 -21.19 7.28 -13.95
N LEU A 9 -22.13 7.71 -13.11
CA LEU A 9 -22.07 7.49 -11.66
C LEU A 9 -22.21 6.01 -11.30
N GLU A 10 -23.02 5.23 -12.02
CA GLU A 10 -23.05 3.77 -11.87
C GLU A 10 -21.71 3.13 -12.28
N CYS A 11 -21.10 3.59 -13.37
CA CYS A 11 -19.77 3.13 -13.78
C CYS A 11 -18.70 3.48 -12.73
N TYR A 12 -18.76 4.67 -12.13
CA TYR A 12 -17.83 5.15 -11.12
C TYR A 12 -17.76 4.23 -9.89
N LYS A 13 -18.91 3.66 -9.47
CA LYS A 13 -18.98 2.70 -8.34
C LYS A 13 -18.14 1.44 -8.55
N LEU A 14 -17.81 1.10 -9.81
CA LEU A 14 -16.92 -0.01 -10.15
C LEU A 14 -15.43 0.33 -10.02
N GLY A 15 -15.08 1.54 -9.55
CA GLY A 15 -13.70 1.96 -9.32
C GLY A 15 -12.91 2.24 -10.60
N ILE A 16 -13.60 2.63 -11.68
CA ILE A 16 -13.01 2.83 -13.02
C ILE A 16 -12.07 4.03 -13.12
N ILE A 17 -12.15 4.94 -12.16
CA ILE A 17 -11.25 6.09 -12.01
C ILE A 17 -10.93 6.28 -10.54
N LYS A 18 -9.65 6.54 -10.26
CA LYS A 18 -9.12 6.81 -8.93
C LYS A 18 -8.35 8.12 -8.94
N PHE A 19 -8.41 8.86 -7.83
CA PHE A 19 -7.72 10.13 -7.65
C PHE A 19 -6.66 9.99 -6.55
N GLY A 20 -5.59 10.76 -6.65
CA GLY A 20 -4.41 10.62 -5.80
C GLY A 20 -3.13 10.56 -6.62
N ARG A 21 -2.06 10.01 -6.04
CA ARG A 21 -0.74 9.98 -6.66
C ARG A 21 -0.49 8.66 -7.39
N PHE A 22 -0.33 8.70 -8.71
CA PHE A 22 -0.09 7.50 -9.54
C PHE A 22 1.09 7.68 -10.49
N THR A 23 2.00 6.72 -10.53
CA THR A 23 3.09 6.69 -11.53
C THR A 23 2.60 6.01 -12.82
N LEU A 24 2.61 6.73 -13.93
CA LEU A 24 2.26 6.19 -15.25
C LEU A 24 3.41 5.36 -15.83
N LYS A 25 3.14 4.55 -16.87
CA LYS A 25 4.19 3.80 -17.61
C LYS A 25 5.30 4.69 -18.18
N SER A 26 5.00 5.97 -18.43
CA SER A 26 5.98 6.97 -18.86
C SER A 26 6.91 7.46 -17.73
N GLY A 27 6.67 7.07 -16.48
CA GLY A 27 7.34 7.61 -15.29
C GLY A 27 6.75 8.93 -14.80
N ILE A 28 5.75 9.48 -15.49
CA ILE A 28 5.10 10.74 -15.10
C ILE A 28 4.11 10.46 -13.96
N GLU A 29 4.16 11.29 -12.92
CA GLU A 29 3.19 11.29 -11.83
C GLU A 29 1.87 11.94 -12.30
N SER A 30 0.77 11.21 -12.17
CA SER A 30 -0.57 11.64 -12.55
C SER A 30 -1.46 11.75 -11.32
N PRO A 31 -2.31 12.80 -11.22
CA PRO A 31 -3.24 12.96 -10.10
C PRO A 31 -4.47 12.04 -10.20
N PHE A 32 -4.56 11.24 -11.26
CA PHE A 32 -5.64 10.28 -11.47
C PHE A 32 -5.19 9.08 -12.29
N TYR A 33 -5.84 7.94 -12.04
CA TYR A 33 -5.65 6.70 -12.78
C TYR A 33 -6.99 6.19 -13.31
N VAL A 34 -7.01 5.71 -14.56
CA VAL A 34 -8.21 5.21 -15.23
C VAL A 34 -7.98 3.76 -15.60
N ASP A 35 -8.95 2.91 -15.25
CA ASP A 35 -9.02 1.51 -15.64
C ASP A 35 -10.47 1.12 -15.94
N LEU A 36 -10.80 0.96 -17.23
CA LEU A 36 -12.18 0.69 -17.65
C LEU A 36 -12.49 -0.80 -17.77
N ARG A 37 -11.54 -1.71 -17.47
CA ARG A 37 -11.77 -3.16 -17.51
C ARG A 37 -12.91 -3.64 -16.60
N PRO A 38 -13.13 -3.07 -15.40
CA PRO A 38 -14.25 -3.46 -14.54
C PRO A 38 -15.62 -3.32 -15.20
N LEU A 39 -15.80 -2.40 -16.16
CA LEU A 39 -17.08 -2.21 -16.87
C LEU A 39 -17.58 -3.50 -17.55
N SER A 40 -16.65 -4.35 -17.99
CA SER A 40 -16.98 -5.62 -18.66
C SER A 40 -17.49 -6.69 -17.69
N SER A 41 -17.36 -6.48 -16.38
CA SER A 41 -17.79 -7.43 -15.34
C SER A 41 -19.26 -7.27 -14.96
N ASP A 42 -19.90 -6.16 -15.33
CA ASP A 42 -21.33 -5.94 -15.17
C ASP A 42 -22.02 -5.96 -16.55
N PRO A 43 -22.80 -7.01 -16.87
CA PRO A 43 -23.44 -7.14 -18.18
C PRO A 43 -24.45 -6.01 -18.49
N LYS A 44 -25.09 -5.43 -17.48
CA LYS A 44 -26.05 -4.32 -17.68
C LYS A 44 -25.28 -3.06 -18.09
N ILE A 45 -24.20 -2.75 -17.38
CA ILE A 45 -23.34 -1.60 -17.70
C ILE A 45 -22.68 -1.79 -19.06
N LEU A 46 -22.15 -2.97 -19.37
CA LEU A 46 -21.54 -3.26 -20.66
C LEU A 46 -22.52 -3.06 -21.83
N LYS A 47 -23.77 -3.54 -21.67
CA LYS A 47 -24.82 -3.35 -22.68
C LYS A 47 -25.18 -1.87 -22.87
N LEU A 48 -25.36 -1.13 -21.78
CA LEU A 48 -25.66 0.31 -21.86
C LEU A 48 -24.50 1.08 -22.49
N LEU A 49 -23.26 0.76 -22.11
CA LEU A 49 -22.05 1.33 -22.71
C LEU A 49 -22.03 1.13 -24.22
N ALA A 50 -22.27 -0.10 -24.70
CA ALA A 50 -22.30 -0.39 -26.12
C ALA A 50 -23.34 0.46 -26.86
N ASN A 51 -24.55 0.62 -26.32
CA ASN A 51 -25.57 1.48 -26.91
C ASN A 51 -25.15 2.94 -26.95
N TYR A 52 -24.60 3.48 -25.85
CA TYR A 52 -24.07 4.85 -25.83
C TYR A 52 -22.96 5.08 -26.86
N LEU A 53 -22.08 4.10 -27.07
CA LEU A 53 -21.02 4.18 -28.09
C LEU A 53 -21.59 4.13 -29.50
N LEU A 54 -22.56 3.25 -29.76
CA LEU A 54 -23.23 3.12 -31.06
C LEU A 54 -24.05 4.36 -31.43
N ASP A 55 -24.74 4.98 -30.48
CA ASP A 55 -25.58 6.17 -30.69
C ASP A 55 -24.78 7.41 -31.16
N MET A 56 -23.46 7.43 -30.96
CA MET A 56 -22.57 8.49 -31.44
C MET A 56 -22.13 8.32 -32.90
N LEU A 57 -22.45 7.19 -33.53
CA LEU A 57 -21.78 6.74 -34.74
C LEU A 57 -22.73 6.65 -35.95
N PRO A 58 -22.26 7.00 -37.16
CA PRO A 58 -23.00 6.75 -38.40
C PRO A 58 -22.83 5.29 -38.83
N LEU A 59 -23.61 4.37 -38.24
CA LEU A 59 -23.42 2.91 -38.34
C LEU A 59 -23.38 2.37 -39.78
N ASP A 60 -24.11 2.97 -40.71
CA ASP A 60 -24.15 2.57 -42.13
C ASP A 60 -22.79 2.68 -42.84
N ASN A 61 -21.81 3.35 -42.23
CA ASN A 61 -20.46 3.51 -42.80
C ASN A 61 -19.54 2.32 -42.50
N PHE A 62 -19.90 1.39 -41.62
CA PHE A 62 -18.96 0.37 -41.12
C PHE A 62 -19.38 -1.04 -41.52
N ASP A 63 -18.41 -1.77 -42.08
CA ASP A 63 -18.56 -3.19 -42.39
C ASP A 63 -18.06 -4.08 -41.25
N LEU A 64 -17.17 -3.56 -40.40
CA LEU A 64 -16.47 -4.29 -39.35
C LEU A 64 -16.33 -3.42 -38.09
N ILE A 65 -16.26 -4.07 -36.93
CA ILE A 65 -15.83 -3.48 -35.66
C ILE A 65 -14.54 -4.18 -35.21
N CYS A 66 -13.55 -3.42 -34.75
CA CYS A 66 -12.31 -3.94 -34.16
C CYS A 66 -12.07 -3.35 -32.77
N GLY A 67 -11.95 -4.19 -31.74
CA GLY A 67 -11.62 -3.75 -30.39
C GLY A 67 -10.12 -3.87 -30.10
N VAL A 68 -9.50 -2.81 -29.57
CA VAL A 68 -8.10 -2.85 -29.09
C VAL A 68 -8.00 -3.69 -27.79
N PRO A 69 -7.10 -4.70 -27.72
CA PRO A 69 -7.00 -5.54 -26.52
C PRO A 69 -6.39 -4.83 -25.31
N TYR A 70 -6.80 -5.15 -24.08
CA TYR A 70 -7.87 -6.09 -23.70
C TYR A 70 -9.16 -5.39 -23.28
N ALA A 71 -9.09 -4.11 -22.92
CA ALA A 71 -10.20 -3.39 -22.29
C ALA A 71 -11.33 -3.08 -23.27
N ALA A 72 -11.01 -2.72 -24.52
CA ALA A 72 -12.02 -2.37 -25.52
C ALA A 72 -12.63 -3.60 -26.20
N LEU A 73 -12.01 -4.78 -26.10
CA LEU A 73 -12.48 -5.99 -26.78
C LEU A 73 -13.88 -6.47 -26.31
N PRO A 74 -14.20 -6.54 -25.01
CA PRO A 74 -15.56 -6.84 -24.57
C PRO A 74 -16.57 -5.77 -25.02
N MET A 75 -16.17 -4.49 -25.04
CA MET A 75 -17.01 -3.38 -25.50
C MET A 75 -17.35 -3.52 -26.98
N ALA A 76 -16.34 -3.76 -27.82
CA ALA A 76 -16.50 -4.03 -29.24
C ALA A 76 -17.36 -5.28 -29.51
N THR A 77 -17.23 -6.31 -28.67
CA THR A 77 -18.07 -7.51 -28.75
C THR A 77 -19.54 -7.19 -28.48
N ALA A 78 -19.83 -6.41 -27.43
CA ALA A 78 -21.19 -5.97 -27.13
C ALA A 78 -21.76 -5.07 -28.24
N MET A 79 -20.95 -4.15 -28.79
CA MET A 79 -21.35 -3.31 -29.93
C MET A 79 -21.67 -4.13 -31.17
N SER A 80 -20.87 -5.16 -31.48
CA SER A 80 -21.14 -6.08 -32.59
C SER A 80 -22.46 -6.84 -32.42
N LEU A 81 -22.77 -7.28 -31.20
CA LEU A 81 -24.03 -7.97 -30.90
C LEU A 81 -25.25 -7.06 -31.06
N GLU A 82 -25.17 -5.80 -30.64
CA GLU A 82 -26.32 -4.87 -30.71
C GLU A 82 -26.49 -4.25 -32.10
N SER A 83 -25.40 -4.03 -32.85
CA SER A 83 -25.44 -3.43 -34.20
C SER A 83 -25.54 -4.44 -35.34
N TYR A 84 -25.28 -5.73 -35.06
CA TYR A 84 -25.09 -6.78 -36.06
C TYR A 84 -23.92 -6.56 -37.04
N ILE A 85 -23.02 -5.60 -36.76
CA ILE A 85 -21.78 -5.41 -37.53
C ILE A 85 -20.75 -6.45 -37.09
N PRO A 86 -20.15 -7.24 -38.00
CA PRO A 86 -19.18 -8.27 -37.65
C PRO A 86 -17.96 -7.76 -36.85
N LEU A 87 -17.58 -8.51 -35.82
CA LEU A 87 -16.37 -8.26 -35.03
C LEU A 87 -15.14 -8.92 -35.66
N ILE A 88 -14.06 -8.15 -35.80
CA ILE A 88 -12.70 -8.65 -35.94
C ILE A 88 -11.90 -8.34 -34.67
N ILE A 89 -10.90 -9.18 -34.38
CA ILE A 89 -10.13 -9.08 -33.14
C ILE A 89 -8.67 -8.84 -33.50
N LYS A 90 -8.11 -7.71 -33.04
CA LYS A 90 -6.67 -7.50 -33.05
C LYS A 90 -6.02 -8.29 -31.91
N ARG A 91 -4.92 -8.99 -32.16
CA ARG A 91 -4.14 -9.66 -31.12
C ARG A 91 -3.11 -8.69 -30.53
N LYS A 92 -2.83 -8.82 -29.23
CA LYS A 92 -1.71 -8.09 -28.61
C LYS A 92 -0.34 -8.57 -29.13
N GLU A 93 -0.24 -9.86 -29.45
CA GLU A 93 0.98 -10.51 -29.94
C GLU A 93 0.65 -11.36 -31.17
N ALA A 94 1.49 -11.28 -32.20
CA ALA A 94 1.37 -12.11 -33.39
C ALA A 94 1.56 -13.60 -33.05
N LYS A 95 0.88 -14.50 -33.78
CA LYS A 95 1.08 -15.95 -33.63
C LYS A 95 2.54 -16.32 -33.92
N GLN A 96 3.19 -17.03 -33.00
CA GLN A 96 4.54 -17.57 -33.20
C GLN A 96 4.58 -18.73 -34.22
N TYR A 97 3.46 -19.43 -34.42
CA TYR A 97 3.32 -20.57 -35.35
C TYR A 97 2.06 -20.41 -36.23
N GLY A 98 2.12 -20.80 -37.51
CA GLY A 98 1.02 -20.68 -38.48
C GLY A 98 1.10 -19.44 -39.40
N THR A 99 -0.04 -18.86 -39.78
CA THR A 99 -0.16 -17.75 -40.77
C THR A 99 0.39 -16.40 -40.29
N LYS A 100 0.91 -16.30 -39.06
CA LYS A 100 1.45 -15.07 -38.43
C LYS A 100 0.51 -13.84 -38.44
N LYS A 101 -0.79 -14.05 -38.65
CA LYS A 101 -1.79 -12.97 -38.70
C LYS A 101 -1.95 -12.28 -37.35
N ILE A 102 -2.10 -10.95 -37.39
CA ILE A 102 -2.35 -10.10 -36.22
C ILE A 102 -3.86 -9.85 -36.00
N LEU A 103 -4.68 -10.04 -37.03
CA LEU A 103 -6.15 -9.98 -36.98
C LEU A 103 -6.77 -11.39 -37.03
N GLU A 104 -7.80 -11.60 -36.23
CA GLU A 104 -8.66 -12.79 -36.25
C GLU A 104 -10.08 -12.37 -36.64
N GLY A 105 -10.79 -13.23 -37.38
CA GLY A 105 -12.15 -12.98 -37.85
C GLY A 105 -12.30 -13.22 -39.35
N ILE A 106 -13.50 -12.93 -39.88
CA ILE A 106 -13.83 -13.06 -41.30
C ILE A 106 -13.94 -11.66 -41.89
N PHE A 107 -13.05 -11.34 -42.83
CA PHE A 107 -13.00 -10.04 -43.50
C PHE A 107 -12.49 -10.18 -44.93
N THR A 108 -12.74 -9.15 -45.74
CA THR A 108 -12.29 -9.00 -47.13
C THR A 108 -11.70 -7.61 -47.34
N THR A 109 -10.72 -7.50 -48.24
CA THR A 109 -10.12 -6.22 -48.63
C THR A 109 -11.17 -5.22 -49.13
N GLY A 110 -11.01 -3.95 -48.78
CA GLY A 110 -11.89 -2.85 -49.15
C GLY A 110 -12.99 -2.55 -48.13
N GLN A 111 -13.13 -3.35 -47.08
CA GLN A 111 -14.06 -3.08 -45.98
C GLN A 111 -13.61 -1.90 -45.12
N ASN A 112 -14.57 -1.17 -44.56
CA ASN A 112 -14.35 -0.07 -43.62
C ASN A 112 -14.61 -0.54 -42.18
N CYS A 113 -13.68 -0.30 -41.28
CA CYS A 113 -13.68 -0.79 -39.92
C CYS A 113 -13.75 0.35 -38.90
N LEU A 114 -14.67 0.23 -37.95
CA LEU A 114 -14.72 1.05 -36.74
C LEU A 114 -13.72 0.51 -35.72
N LEU A 115 -12.81 1.36 -35.26
CA LEU A 115 -11.87 1.00 -34.20
C LEU A 115 -12.41 1.43 -32.83
N VAL A 116 -12.43 0.51 -31.86
CA VAL A 116 -12.94 0.73 -30.50
C VAL A 116 -11.78 0.71 -29.52
N GLU A 117 -11.66 1.74 -28.70
CA GLU A 117 -10.65 1.87 -27.64
C GLU A 117 -11.30 2.28 -26.31
N ASP A 118 -10.69 1.91 -25.18
CA ASP A 118 -11.23 2.27 -23.87
C ASP A 118 -10.83 3.70 -23.49
N VAL A 119 -9.53 4.01 -23.57
CA VAL A 119 -8.96 5.29 -23.12
C VAL A 119 -7.98 5.85 -24.13
N ILE A 120 -8.14 7.13 -24.48
CA ILE A 120 -7.14 7.86 -25.28
C ILE A 120 -6.31 8.81 -24.40
N THR A 121 -4.98 8.67 -24.50
CA THR A 121 -3.97 9.52 -23.87
C THR A 121 -3.22 10.35 -24.92
N SER A 122 -2.07 9.86 -25.38
CA SER A 122 -1.26 10.43 -26.46
C SER A 122 -1.66 9.91 -27.85
N GLY A 123 -2.53 8.89 -27.91
CA GLY A 123 -2.93 8.24 -29.16
C GLY A 123 -1.95 7.20 -29.69
N ALA A 124 -0.80 6.97 -29.03
CA ALA A 124 0.26 6.08 -29.52
C ALA A 124 -0.23 4.65 -29.84
N SER A 125 -1.02 4.04 -28.95
CA SER A 125 -1.61 2.69 -29.13
C SER A 125 -2.41 2.57 -30.44
N LEU A 126 -3.21 3.59 -30.74
CA LEU A 126 -4.04 3.65 -31.94
C LEU A 126 -3.19 3.89 -33.18
N LEU A 127 -2.17 4.75 -33.09
CA LEU A 127 -1.23 5.00 -34.18
C LEU A 127 -0.39 3.78 -34.57
N GLU A 128 -0.15 2.87 -33.62
CA GLU A 128 0.49 1.58 -33.88
C GLU A 128 -0.50 0.57 -34.47
N THR A 129 -1.76 0.57 -34.00
CA THR A 129 -2.76 -0.43 -34.38
C THR A 129 -3.40 -0.16 -35.75
N ILE A 130 -3.61 1.11 -36.14
CA ILE A 130 -4.26 1.44 -37.41
C ILE A 130 -3.48 0.89 -38.63
N PRO A 131 -2.15 1.11 -38.75
CA PRO A 131 -1.38 0.55 -39.86
C PRO A 131 -1.44 -0.98 -39.92
N GLU A 132 -1.54 -1.68 -38.78
CA GLU A 132 -1.66 -3.14 -38.74
C GLU A 132 -2.98 -3.62 -39.37
N ILE A 133 -4.05 -2.84 -39.21
CA ILE A 133 -5.36 -3.11 -39.84
C ILE A 133 -5.33 -2.74 -41.32
N GLU A 134 -4.78 -1.58 -41.66
CA GLU A 134 -4.69 -1.10 -43.04
C GLU A 134 -3.82 -1.99 -43.94
N ASN A 135 -2.78 -2.60 -43.39
CA ASN A 135 -1.93 -3.57 -44.10
C ASN A 135 -2.66 -4.85 -44.53
N GLU A 136 -3.79 -5.18 -43.89
CA GLU A 136 -4.66 -6.30 -44.29
C GLU A 136 -5.72 -5.86 -45.34
N GLY A 137 -5.61 -4.62 -45.83
CA GLY A 137 -6.50 -4.06 -46.86
C GLY A 137 -7.84 -3.56 -46.31
N ILE A 138 -7.92 -3.26 -45.02
CA ILE A 138 -9.12 -2.75 -44.34
C ILE A 138 -8.92 -1.26 -44.05
N THR A 139 -9.89 -0.41 -44.40
CA THR A 139 -9.81 1.03 -44.09
C THR A 139 -10.27 1.29 -42.66
N VAL A 140 -9.62 2.19 -41.93
CA VAL A 140 -10.11 2.72 -40.64
C VAL A 140 -10.49 4.18 -40.83
N SER A 141 -11.76 4.51 -40.69
CA SER A 141 -12.28 5.88 -40.88
C SER A 141 -12.62 6.58 -39.57
N ASP A 142 -13.24 5.84 -38.65
CA ASP A 142 -13.72 6.35 -37.37
C ASP A 142 -13.16 5.51 -36.22
N ILE A 143 -12.95 6.20 -35.10
CA ILE A 143 -12.48 5.65 -33.83
C ILE A 143 -13.48 6.07 -32.78
N VAL A 144 -13.94 5.12 -31.97
CA VAL A 144 -14.81 5.40 -30.81
C VAL A 144 -14.09 5.05 -29.52
N VAL A 145 -14.12 5.97 -28.56
CA VAL A 145 -13.38 5.87 -27.31
C VAL A 145 -14.30 6.15 -26.13
N VAL A 146 -14.19 5.38 -25.05
CA VAL A 146 -15.01 5.62 -23.84
C VAL A 146 -14.56 6.89 -23.12
N LEU A 147 -13.26 7.08 -22.89
CA LEU A 147 -12.73 8.25 -22.18
C LEU A 147 -11.55 8.90 -22.90
N ASP A 148 -11.68 10.20 -23.18
CA ASP A 148 -10.56 11.06 -23.56
C ASP A 148 -9.92 11.72 -22.33
N ARG A 149 -8.64 11.41 -22.09
CA ARG A 149 -7.86 12.04 -21.02
C ARG A 149 -7.44 13.48 -21.36
N GLN A 150 -7.76 13.98 -22.55
CA GLN A 150 -7.46 15.33 -23.02
C GLN A 150 -5.96 15.67 -22.97
N GLN A 151 -5.12 14.68 -23.30
CA GLN A 151 -3.66 14.81 -23.34
C GLN A 151 -3.13 14.87 -24.79
N GLY A 152 -3.97 15.32 -25.73
CA GLY A 152 -3.61 15.59 -27.14
C GLY A 152 -3.79 14.42 -28.12
N GLY A 153 -4.06 13.20 -27.64
CA GLY A 153 -4.21 12.04 -28.52
C GLY A 153 -5.34 12.16 -29.54
N LYS A 154 -6.49 12.72 -29.13
CA LYS A 154 -7.63 12.95 -30.02
C LYS A 154 -7.24 13.85 -31.19
N GLN A 155 -6.65 15.01 -30.91
CA GLN A 155 -6.23 15.97 -31.94
C GLN A 155 -5.17 15.38 -32.87
N ILE A 156 -4.25 14.57 -32.35
CA ILE A 156 -3.22 13.90 -33.18
C ILE A 156 -3.87 12.97 -34.21
N LEU A 157 -4.88 12.20 -33.81
CA LEU A 157 -5.59 11.29 -34.71
C LEU A 157 -6.47 12.05 -35.72
N GLU A 158 -7.17 13.09 -35.28
CA GLU A 158 -7.98 13.95 -36.15
C GLU A 158 -7.11 14.64 -37.22
N ASN A 159 -5.93 15.12 -36.85
CA ASN A 159 -4.96 15.71 -37.80
C ASN A 159 -4.44 14.70 -38.84
N LYS A 160 -4.52 13.39 -38.55
CA LYS A 160 -4.21 12.32 -39.51
C LYS A 160 -5.41 11.89 -40.36
N GLY A 161 -6.57 12.53 -40.18
CA GLY A 161 -7.75 12.30 -41.00
C GLY A 161 -8.77 11.33 -40.40
N PHE A 162 -8.57 10.83 -39.18
CA PHE A 162 -9.54 9.97 -38.50
C PHE A 162 -10.61 10.78 -37.80
N ARG A 163 -11.85 10.27 -37.76
CA ARG A 163 -12.92 10.85 -36.93
C ARG A 163 -12.90 10.21 -35.56
N VAL A 164 -12.73 10.99 -34.49
CA VAL A 164 -12.61 10.45 -33.13
C VAL A 164 -13.81 10.84 -32.28
N HIS A 165 -14.61 9.84 -31.93
CA HIS A 165 -15.80 9.95 -31.08
C HIS A 165 -15.45 9.56 -29.65
N THR A 166 -15.84 10.37 -28.67
CA THR A 166 -15.46 10.18 -27.27
C THR A 166 -16.69 10.28 -26.39
N LEU A 167 -17.02 9.21 -25.64
CA LEU A 167 -18.20 9.22 -24.78
C LEU A 167 -18.02 10.20 -23.63
N PHE A 168 -16.88 10.17 -22.95
CA PHE A 168 -16.55 11.09 -21.87
C PHE A 168 -15.22 11.81 -22.15
N THR A 169 -15.09 13.00 -21.60
CA THR A 169 -13.79 13.66 -21.42
C THR A 169 -13.42 13.68 -19.94
N ILE A 170 -12.14 13.71 -19.61
CA ILE A 170 -11.71 13.81 -18.21
C ILE A 170 -12.24 15.10 -17.54
N SER A 171 -12.35 16.21 -18.26
CA SER A 171 -12.94 17.44 -17.74
C SER A 171 -14.42 17.27 -17.39
N GLU A 172 -15.19 16.58 -18.25
CA GLU A 172 -16.60 16.26 -17.98
C GLU A 172 -16.74 15.36 -16.75
N VAL A 173 -15.91 14.32 -16.66
CA VAL A 173 -15.86 13.41 -15.51
C VAL A 173 -15.56 14.18 -14.21
N CYS A 174 -14.55 15.07 -14.23
CA CYS A 174 -14.21 15.86 -13.06
C CYS A 174 -15.33 16.82 -12.64
N SER A 175 -16.04 17.42 -13.61
CA SER A 175 -17.21 18.27 -13.34
C SER A 175 -18.33 17.49 -12.66
N ILE A 176 -18.68 16.31 -13.20
CA ILE A 176 -19.72 15.45 -12.63
C ILE A 176 -19.36 15.05 -11.19
N LEU A 177 -18.13 14.60 -10.96
CA LEU A 177 -17.70 14.15 -9.64
C LEU A 177 -17.58 15.29 -8.62
N LYS A 178 -17.23 16.50 -9.06
CA LYS A 178 -17.25 17.70 -8.22
C LYS A 178 -18.67 18.05 -7.79
N GLU A 179 -19.63 18.03 -8.71
CA GLU A 179 -21.04 18.31 -8.41
C GLU A 179 -21.63 17.31 -7.40
N GLU A 180 -21.23 16.04 -7.48
CA GLU A 180 -21.67 14.98 -6.55
C GLU A 180 -20.84 14.91 -5.26
N GLY A 181 -19.87 15.81 -5.05
CA GLY A 181 -19.05 15.85 -3.84
C GLY A 181 -17.99 14.75 -3.73
N HIS A 182 -17.67 14.08 -4.84
CA HIS A 182 -16.59 13.07 -4.92
C HIS A 182 -15.21 13.67 -5.22
N LEU A 183 -15.15 14.95 -5.59
CA LEU A 183 -13.90 15.69 -5.79
C LEU A 183 -13.96 17.06 -5.11
N VAL A 184 -12.87 17.47 -4.48
CA VAL A 184 -12.73 18.84 -3.92
C VAL A 184 -12.04 19.79 -4.90
N ASP A 185 -12.20 21.10 -4.67
CA ASP A 185 -11.61 22.15 -5.53
C ASP A 185 -10.10 21.99 -5.74
N GLU A 186 -9.37 21.60 -4.69
CA GLU A 186 -7.93 21.38 -4.77
C GLU A 186 -7.56 20.24 -5.73
N GLU A 187 -8.31 19.14 -5.71
CA GLU A 187 -8.08 18.00 -6.59
C GLU A 187 -8.40 18.35 -8.05
N VAL A 188 -9.49 19.07 -8.28
CA VAL A 188 -9.85 19.55 -9.62
C VAL A 188 -8.80 20.49 -10.16
N GLN A 189 -8.30 21.42 -9.35
CA GLN A 189 -7.21 22.32 -9.74
C GLN A 189 -5.95 21.52 -10.11
N ARG A 190 -5.60 20.51 -9.31
CA ARG A 190 -4.45 19.64 -9.54
C ARG A 190 -4.56 18.87 -10.86
N ILE A 191 -5.75 18.37 -11.18
CA ILE A 191 -6.03 17.69 -12.45
C ILE A 191 -5.89 18.69 -13.61
N ASN A 192 -6.44 19.90 -13.49
CA ASN A 192 -6.30 20.94 -14.51
C ASN A 192 -4.84 21.32 -14.76
N ASP A 193 -4.04 21.45 -13.70
CA ASP A 193 -2.60 21.72 -13.80
C ASP A 193 -1.87 20.58 -14.53
N PHE A 194 -2.20 19.33 -14.21
CA PHE A 194 -1.66 18.16 -14.91
C PHE A 194 -2.00 18.16 -16.41
N LEU A 195 -3.26 18.47 -16.75
CA LEU A 195 -3.72 18.53 -18.15
C LEU A 195 -3.07 19.68 -18.92
N ALA A 196 -2.72 20.78 -18.25
CA ALA A 196 -1.96 21.88 -18.82
C ALA A 196 -0.45 21.58 -19.00
N GLY A 197 0.02 20.41 -18.54
CA GLY A 197 1.44 20.02 -18.59
C GLY A 197 2.29 20.62 -17.46
N ASN A 198 1.66 21.17 -16.41
CA ASN A 198 2.37 21.68 -15.24
C ASN A 198 2.83 20.53 -14.34
N VAL A 199 3.93 20.75 -13.61
CA VAL A 199 4.39 19.81 -12.59
C VAL A 199 3.40 19.79 -11.43
N VAL A 200 2.76 18.65 -11.23
CA VAL A 200 1.81 18.44 -10.14
C VAL A 200 2.56 18.30 -8.83
N LYS A 201 2.22 19.14 -7.85
CA LYS A 201 2.69 18.98 -6.47
C LYS A 201 1.60 18.26 -5.67
N PHE A 202 1.96 17.16 -5.06
CA PHE A 202 1.15 16.51 -4.03
C PHE A 202 1.54 17.12 -2.69
N LYS A 203 0.55 17.41 -1.84
CA LYS A 203 0.81 17.75 -0.45
C LYS A 203 1.38 16.49 0.20
N GLU A 204 2.66 16.50 0.54
CA GLU A 204 3.23 15.43 1.36
C GLU A 204 2.54 15.49 2.71
N GLU A 205 1.85 14.42 3.08
CA GLU A 205 1.41 14.23 4.46
C GLU A 205 2.66 14.08 5.29
N LYS A 206 3.08 15.20 5.90
CA LYS A 206 4.20 15.21 6.82
C LYS A 206 3.86 14.31 7.99
N ARG A 207 4.79 13.44 8.32
CA ARG A 207 4.73 12.56 9.48
C ARG A 207 4.43 13.39 10.74
N ILE A 208 3.58 12.86 11.61
CA ILE A 208 3.31 13.46 12.92
C ILE A 208 4.56 13.33 13.81
N SER A 209 4.99 14.43 14.43
CA SER A 209 6.12 14.45 15.35
C SER A 209 5.82 13.65 16.62
N TYR A 210 6.86 13.22 17.36
CA TYR A 210 6.68 12.57 18.66
C TYR A 210 6.02 13.51 19.67
N GLU A 211 6.31 14.80 19.62
CA GLU A 211 5.65 15.82 20.44
C GLU A 211 4.15 15.88 20.14
N ASP A 212 3.77 15.91 18.86
CA ASP A 212 2.36 15.94 18.46
C ASP A 212 1.66 14.61 18.77
N LYS A 213 2.32 13.46 18.57
CA LYS A 213 1.80 12.15 18.99
C LYS A 213 1.60 12.09 20.51
N LEU A 214 2.54 12.62 21.29
CA LEU A 214 2.45 12.66 22.75
C LEU A 214 1.25 13.50 23.21
N ASN A 215 0.97 14.62 22.54
CA ASN A 215 -0.15 15.50 22.87
C ASN A 215 -1.54 14.86 22.67
N VAL A 216 -1.66 13.85 21.80
CA VAL A 216 -2.94 13.18 21.48
C VAL A 216 -3.01 11.74 21.96
N CYS A 217 -1.92 11.20 22.50
CA CYS A 217 -1.86 9.82 22.96
C CYS A 217 -2.48 9.67 24.35
N ASP A 218 -3.45 8.77 24.50
CA ASP A 218 -4.11 8.49 25.79
C ASP A 218 -3.47 7.33 26.57
N HIS A 219 -2.65 6.49 25.93
CA HIS A 219 -2.10 5.28 26.55
C HIS A 219 -0.83 5.57 27.35
N SER A 220 -0.83 5.34 28.67
CA SER A 220 0.26 5.72 29.58
C SER A 220 1.64 5.15 29.21
N VAL A 221 1.71 3.89 28.79
CA VAL A 221 2.97 3.26 28.35
C VAL A 221 3.50 3.91 27.06
N ALA A 222 2.60 4.30 26.15
CA ALA A 222 2.97 4.96 24.90
C ALA A 222 3.47 6.38 25.16
N GLN A 223 2.80 7.13 26.04
CA GLN A 223 3.25 8.43 26.51
C GLN A 223 4.67 8.34 27.08
N LYS A 224 4.91 7.41 28.02
CA LYS A 224 6.24 7.21 28.61
C LYS A 224 7.30 6.84 27.57
N LEU A 225 6.96 5.98 26.61
CA LEU A 225 7.89 5.60 25.54
C LEU A 225 8.25 6.80 24.64
N LEU A 226 7.26 7.64 24.29
CA LEU A 226 7.46 8.87 23.52
C LEU A 226 8.28 9.91 24.30
N GLU A 227 8.01 10.10 25.59
CA GLU A 227 8.79 10.99 26.47
C GLU A 227 10.27 10.58 26.50
N ILE A 228 10.55 9.29 26.71
CA ILE A 228 11.91 8.74 26.69
C ILE A 228 12.56 8.98 25.31
N ALA A 229 11.79 8.80 24.23
CA ALA A 229 12.27 9.01 22.87
C ALA A 229 12.71 10.45 22.63
N ILE A 230 11.87 11.42 23.04
CA ILE A 230 12.13 12.85 22.94
C ILE A 230 13.33 13.25 23.80
N GLU A 231 13.35 12.86 25.08
CA GLU A 231 14.41 13.20 26.03
C GLU A 231 15.77 12.68 25.57
N LYS A 232 15.82 11.40 25.17
CA LYS A 232 17.07 10.74 24.81
C LYS A 232 17.46 10.97 23.36
N LYS A 233 16.59 11.58 22.54
CA LYS A 233 16.71 11.60 21.08
C LYS A 233 17.01 10.20 20.53
N SER A 234 16.17 9.24 20.91
CA SER A 234 16.30 7.86 20.49
C SER A 234 14.96 7.30 20.08
N ASN A 235 14.96 6.50 19.02
CA ASN A 235 13.83 5.69 18.59
C ASN A 235 14.23 4.22 18.47
N LEU A 236 15.30 3.85 19.17
CA LEU A 236 15.92 2.53 19.11
C LEU A 236 15.42 1.62 20.24
N ILE A 237 14.97 0.44 19.84
CA ILE A 237 14.70 -0.69 20.72
C ILE A 237 15.73 -1.78 20.41
N VAL A 238 16.46 -2.25 21.42
CA VAL A 238 17.42 -3.36 21.25
C VAL A 238 16.75 -4.68 21.55
N SER A 239 16.83 -5.63 20.61
CA SER A 239 16.47 -7.05 20.80
C SER A 239 17.63 -7.80 21.41
N ALA A 240 17.54 -8.07 22.71
CA ALA A 240 18.56 -8.74 23.50
C ALA A 240 18.44 -10.28 23.40
N ASP A 241 18.68 -10.83 22.21
CA ASP A 241 18.57 -12.27 21.94
C ASP A 241 19.86 -13.04 22.35
N VAL A 242 20.18 -12.95 23.64
CA VAL A 242 21.28 -13.67 24.32
C VAL A 242 20.69 -14.78 25.22
N THR A 243 21.52 -15.72 25.69
CA THR A 243 21.00 -16.93 26.35
C THR A 243 21.38 -17.06 27.82
N THR A 244 22.12 -16.09 28.37
CA THR A 244 22.48 -16.06 29.81
C THR A 244 22.14 -14.72 30.45
N THR A 245 21.86 -14.74 31.74
CA THR A 245 21.56 -13.56 32.55
C THR A 245 22.73 -12.58 32.54
N GLN A 246 23.97 -13.09 32.64
CA GLN A 246 25.17 -12.26 32.60
C GLN A 246 25.28 -11.48 31.28
N GLU A 247 25.07 -12.13 30.13
CA GLU A 247 25.11 -11.47 28.83
C GLU A 247 24.00 -10.44 28.69
N LEU A 248 22.79 -10.75 29.17
CA LEU A 248 21.63 -9.84 29.13
C LEU A 248 21.92 -8.56 29.91
N LEU A 249 22.36 -8.68 31.15
CA LEU A 249 22.66 -7.53 32.01
C LEU A 249 23.85 -6.72 31.48
N ALA A 250 24.90 -7.39 30.98
CA ALA A 250 26.05 -6.71 30.39
C ALA A 250 25.67 -5.95 29.10
N LEU A 251 24.78 -6.50 28.28
CA LEU A 251 24.26 -5.82 27.11
C LEU A 251 23.39 -4.62 27.53
N ALA A 252 22.46 -4.81 28.46
CA ALA A 252 21.56 -3.77 28.95
C ALA A 252 22.31 -2.57 29.55
N GLU A 253 23.38 -2.81 30.33
CA GLU A 253 24.24 -1.75 30.87
C GLU A 253 24.91 -0.93 29.75
N LYS A 254 25.39 -1.59 28.68
CA LYS A 254 26.04 -0.93 27.54
C LYS A 254 25.08 -0.14 26.67
N VAL A 255 23.91 -0.70 26.36
CA VAL A 255 22.98 -0.07 25.40
C VAL A 255 21.99 0.87 26.08
N GLY A 256 21.80 0.76 27.40
CA GLY A 256 20.83 1.51 28.20
C GLY A 256 20.77 3.00 27.89
N PRO A 257 21.90 3.74 27.85
CA PRO A 257 21.92 5.17 27.51
C PRO A 257 21.36 5.52 26.11
N HIS A 258 21.29 4.54 25.21
CA HIS A 258 20.99 4.76 23.79
C HIS A 258 19.59 4.30 23.36
N ILE A 259 18.86 3.54 24.20
CA ILE A 259 17.60 2.88 23.82
C ILE A 259 16.39 3.49 24.51
N VAL A 260 15.20 3.35 23.91
CA VAL A 260 13.92 3.68 24.57
C VAL A 260 13.31 2.47 25.28
N ALA A 261 13.60 1.27 24.78
CA ALA A 261 13.19 0.02 25.39
C ALA A 261 14.20 -1.09 25.10
N LEU A 262 14.26 -2.07 26.01
CA LEU A 262 15.00 -3.31 25.82
C LEU A 262 13.99 -4.44 25.61
N LYS A 263 14.07 -5.08 24.46
CA LYS A 263 13.22 -6.20 24.10
C LYS A 263 13.89 -7.52 24.46
N THR A 264 13.21 -8.35 25.23
CA THR A 264 13.67 -9.66 25.69
C THR A 264 12.88 -10.80 25.07
N HIS A 265 13.48 -11.99 25.11
CA HIS A 265 12.80 -13.28 25.03
C HIS A 265 13.21 -14.04 26.29
N MET A 266 12.43 -13.93 27.36
CA MET A 266 12.87 -14.44 28.67
C MET A 266 12.94 -15.98 28.69
N ASP A 267 12.23 -16.62 27.77
CA ASP A 267 12.15 -18.06 27.59
C ASP A 267 13.43 -18.71 26.99
N ILE A 268 14.36 -17.91 26.45
CA ILE A 268 15.66 -18.41 25.95
C ILE A 268 16.81 -18.22 26.95
N ILE A 269 16.56 -17.60 28.11
CA ILE A 269 17.57 -17.43 29.17
C ILE A 269 17.69 -18.73 29.96
N MET A 270 18.84 -19.40 29.83
CA MET A 270 19.06 -20.74 30.36
C MET A 270 19.21 -20.78 31.89
N ASP A 271 19.63 -19.67 32.49
CA ASP A 271 19.89 -19.49 33.92
C ASP A 271 18.92 -18.49 34.55
N PHE A 272 17.68 -18.42 34.04
CA PHE A 272 16.67 -17.47 34.50
C PHE A 272 16.37 -17.66 36.00
N ASP A 273 16.53 -16.57 36.75
CA ASP A 273 16.14 -16.47 38.14
C ASP A 273 15.38 -15.14 38.35
N PRO A 274 14.17 -15.12 38.93
CA PRO A 274 13.42 -13.88 39.11
C PRO A 274 14.22 -12.80 39.85
N ASP A 275 14.94 -13.16 40.91
CA ASP A 275 15.68 -12.18 41.71
C ASP A 275 17.01 -11.80 41.05
N GLY A 276 17.74 -12.77 40.50
CA GLY A 276 19.04 -12.56 39.85
C GLY A 276 18.98 -11.98 38.43
N THR A 277 17.88 -12.20 37.70
CA THR A 277 17.72 -11.72 36.32
C THR A 277 16.85 -10.46 36.27
N ILE A 278 15.66 -10.46 36.87
CA ILE A 278 14.69 -9.38 36.68
C ILE A 278 15.00 -8.16 37.56
N LEU A 279 15.38 -8.33 38.83
CA LEU A 279 15.65 -7.17 39.70
C LEU A 279 16.79 -6.30 39.17
N PRO A 280 17.97 -6.84 38.81
CA PRO A 280 19.04 -6.02 38.25
C PRO A 280 18.65 -5.40 36.90
N LEU A 281 17.86 -6.11 36.08
CA LEU A 281 17.38 -5.58 34.82
C LEU A 281 16.46 -4.37 35.01
N LYS A 282 15.58 -4.39 36.03
CA LYS A 282 14.75 -3.24 36.42
C LYS A 282 15.57 -2.09 36.98
N ASP A 283 16.64 -2.37 37.74
CA ASP A 283 17.56 -1.35 38.22
C ASP A 283 18.25 -0.64 37.04
N LEU A 284 18.67 -1.38 36.02
CA LEU A 284 19.24 -0.83 34.78
C LEU A 284 18.22 0.00 33.99
N ALA A 285 16.99 -0.50 33.84
CA ALA A 285 15.89 0.21 33.18
C ALA A 285 15.60 1.55 33.85
N THR A 286 15.62 1.57 35.18
CA THR A 286 15.44 2.79 35.99
C THR A 286 16.65 3.71 35.85
N LYS A 287 17.87 3.19 36.00
CA LYS A 287 19.13 3.94 35.93
C LYS A 287 19.30 4.66 34.59
N TYR A 288 18.94 4.01 33.50
CA TYR A 288 19.16 4.53 32.15
C TYR A 288 17.90 5.05 31.46
N ASN A 289 16.77 5.07 32.15
CA ASN A 289 15.47 5.49 31.63
C ASN A 289 15.12 4.80 30.29
N PHE A 290 14.82 3.50 30.35
CA PHE A 290 14.25 2.74 29.24
C PHE A 290 13.18 1.76 29.76
N LEU A 291 12.29 1.31 28.88
CA LEU A 291 11.23 0.35 29.22
C LEU A 291 11.62 -1.10 28.92
N LEU A 292 11.00 -2.06 29.62
CA LEU A 292 11.16 -3.49 29.38
C LEU A 292 10.01 -4.03 28.51
N MET A 293 10.38 -4.61 27.38
CA MET A 293 9.46 -5.22 26.43
C MET A 293 9.68 -6.72 26.38
N GLU A 294 8.69 -7.53 26.76
CA GLU A 294 8.78 -8.98 26.56
C GLU A 294 8.13 -9.37 25.23
N ASP A 295 8.94 -9.88 24.30
CA ASP A 295 8.50 -10.26 22.96
C ASP A 295 7.92 -11.68 22.92
N ARG A 296 6.98 -11.94 23.82
CA ARG A 296 6.41 -13.28 24.03
C ARG A 296 5.54 -13.76 22.87
N LYS A 297 5.00 -12.84 22.06
CA LYS A 297 4.05 -13.11 20.96
C LYS A 297 2.91 -14.03 21.42
N PHE A 298 2.19 -13.61 22.47
CA PHE A 298 1.02 -14.35 22.96
C PHE A 298 0.04 -14.64 21.82
N ALA A 299 -0.43 -15.88 21.68
CA ALA A 299 -1.23 -16.30 20.52
C ALA A 299 -2.20 -17.45 20.86
N ASP A 300 -2.93 -17.30 21.95
CA ASP A 300 -3.85 -18.30 22.50
C ASP A 300 -5.14 -17.58 22.94
N ILE A 301 -6.13 -18.31 23.44
CA ILE A 301 -7.36 -17.71 23.99
C ILE A 301 -7.09 -17.05 25.35
N GLY A 302 -7.91 -16.05 25.71
CA GLY A 302 -7.65 -15.16 26.86
C GLY A 302 -7.35 -15.87 28.18
N ASN A 303 -8.08 -16.93 28.53
CA ASN A 303 -7.84 -17.67 29.78
C ASN A 303 -6.45 -18.35 29.81
N THR A 304 -6.01 -18.93 28.69
CA THR A 304 -4.68 -19.57 28.62
C THR A 304 -3.58 -18.51 28.63
N GLN A 305 -3.77 -17.41 27.90
CA GLN A 305 -2.81 -16.30 27.88
C GLN A 305 -2.67 -15.64 29.25
N GLU A 306 -3.75 -15.48 30.01
CA GLU A 306 -3.71 -14.94 31.38
C GLU A 306 -2.80 -15.78 32.28
N LEU A 307 -2.87 -17.11 32.16
CA LEU A 307 -1.99 -18.03 32.87
C LEU A 307 -0.53 -17.91 32.42
N GLN A 308 -0.28 -17.81 31.11
CA GLN A 308 1.06 -17.63 30.55
C GLN A 308 1.68 -16.27 30.94
N PHE A 309 0.85 -15.24 31.07
CA PHE A 309 1.24 -13.86 31.36
C PHE A 309 1.50 -13.64 32.85
N SER A 310 0.60 -14.10 33.71
CA SER A 310 0.61 -13.75 35.14
C SER A 310 1.26 -14.80 36.04
N TYR A 311 1.33 -16.05 35.57
CA TYR A 311 1.81 -17.18 36.35
C TYR A 311 3.08 -17.79 35.71
N GLY A 312 3.33 -19.06 36.04
CA GLY A 312 4.52 -19.77 35.59
C GLY A 312 5.80 -19.24 36.23
N MET A 313 6.92 -19.63 35.63
CA MET A 313 8.26 -19.25 36.08
C MET A 313 8.54 -17.76 35.82
N TYR A 314 8.11 -17.25 34.66
CA TYR A 314 8.50 -15.91 34.19
C TYR A 314 7.67 -14.77 34.76
N LYS A 315 6.39 -15.01 35.13
CA LYS A 315 5.47 -14.00 35.70
C LYS A 315 5.59 -12.63 35.02
N ILE A 316 5.45 -12.62 33.69
CA ILE A 316 5.73 -11.47 32.80
C ILE A 316 4.99 -10.21 33.27
N SER A 317 3.76 -10.37 33.78
CA SER A 317 2.96 -9.30 34.36
C SER A 317 3.64 -8.49 35.45
N ASN A 318 4.65 -9.03 36.14
CA ASN A 318 5.26 -8.37 37.30
C ASN A 318 6.39 -7.40 36.94
N TRP A 319 6.87 -7.43 35.70
CA TRP A 319 8.10 -6.74 35.34
C TRP A 319 8.14 -6.12 33.95
N ALA A 320 7.42 -6.66 32.97
CA ALA A 320 7.37 -6.05 31.65
C ALA A 320 6.53 -4.76 31.69
N ASP A 321 6.99 -3.70 31.04
CA ASP A 321 6.18 -2.49 30.82
C ASP A 321 5.18 -2.73 29.67
N PHE A 322 5.59 -3.51 28.65
CA PHE A 322 4.73 -3.93 27.56
C PHE A 322 5.14 -5.27 26.95
N VAL A 323 4.22 -5.87 26.21
CA VAL A 323 4.37 -7.20 25.60
C VAL A 323 3.92 -7.21 24.14
N THR A 324 4.30 -8.25 23.40
CA THR A 324 3.74 -8.54 22.07
C THR A 324 2.66 -9.59 22.11
N ALA A 325 1.58 -9.37 21.36
CA ALA A 325 0.47 -10.32 21.20
C ALA A 325 0.00 -10.41 19.75
N GLN A 326 -0.29 -11.62 19.28
CA GLN A 326 -1.04 -11.87 18.05
C GLN A 326 -2.51 -11.56 18.28
N VAL A 327 -3.19 -11.03 17.27
CA VAL A 327 -4.63 -10.73 17.32
C VAL A 327 -5.50 -11.84 16.73
N ILE A 328 -4.87 -12.94 16.27
CA ILE A 328 -5.55 -14.08 15.63
C ILE A 328 -6.60 -14.75 16.53
N ALA A 329 -6.47 -14.63 17.86
CA ALA A 329 -7.40 -15.18 18.83
C ALA A 329 -8.63 -14.27 19.09
N GLY A 330 -8.71 -13.11 18.44
CA GLY A 330 -9.83 -12.16 18.55
C GLY A 330 -9.65 -11.14 19.68
N TYR A 331 -10.59 -10.18 19.73
CA TYR A 331 -10.56 -9.01 20.63
C TYR A 331 -10.37 -9.39 22.10
N ASP A 332 -11.26 -10.24 22.63
CA ASP A 332 -11.32 -10.62 24.05
C ASP A 332 -10.05 -11.34 24.57
N SER A 333 -9.19 -11.85 23.68
CA SER A 333 -7.92 -12.45 24.08
C SER A 333 -6.97 -11.43 24.73
N LEU A 334 -7.10 -10.16 24.38
CA LEU A 334 -6.23 -9.08 24.82
C LEU A 334 -6.63 -8.47 26.20
N ASP A 335 -7.80 -8.83 26.73
CA ASP A 335 -8.31 -8.33 28.02
C ASP A 335 -7.46 -8.77 29.23
N CYS A 336 -6.66 -9.84 29.08
CA CYS A 336 -5.84 -10.36 30.16
C CYS A 336 -4.63 -9.44 30.50
N PHE A 337 -4.22 -8.57 29.58
CA PHE A 337 -3.06 -7.68 29.74
C PHE A 337 -3.41 -6.39 30.48
N ARG A 338 -3.82 -6.50 31.75
CA ARG A 338 -4.43 -5.39 32.52
C ARG A 338 -3.47 -4.31 33.00
N ASN A 339 -2.18 -4.62 33.09
CA ASN A 339 -1.19 -3.77 33.76
C ASN A 339 0.06 -3.51 32.90
N VAL A 340 -0.02 -3.82 31.61
CA VAL A 340 1.06 -3.64 30.63
C VAL A 340 0.48 -3.11 29.33
N GLY A 341 1.28 -2.41 28.55
CA GLY A 341 0.88 -2.08 27.18
C GLY A 341 0.97 -3.29 26.25
N VAL A 342 0.15 -3.33 25.21
CA VAL A 342 0.21 -4.35 24.16
C VAL A 342 0.65 -3.73 22.85
N VAL A 343 1.67 -4.33 22.24
CA VAL A 343 2.03 -4.10 20.84
C VAL A 343 1.52 -5.29 20.01
N ALA A 344 0.51 -5.04 19.19
CA ALA A 344 -0.13 -6.07 18.37
C ALA A 344 0.76 -6.52 17.20
N ILE A 345 0.80 -7.80 16.87
CA ILE A 345 1.49 -8.27 15.66
C ILE A 345 0.55 -8.11 14.45
N LEU A 346 0.75 -7.04 13.69
CA LEU A 346 -0.05 -6.69 12.50
C LEU A 346 0.61 -7.16 11.19
N GLY A 347 1.94 -7.32 11.19
CA GLY A 347 2.70 -7.85 10.07
C GLY A 347 4.05 -8.41 10.52
N MET A 348 4.52 -9.45 9.84
CA MET A 348 5.82 -10.08 10.13
C MET A 348 6.82 -9.86 9.00
N SER A 349 8.10 -9.79 9.33
CA SER A 349 9.21 -9.62 8.39
C SER A 349 9.68 -10.90 7.70
N SER A 350 9.12 -12.05 8.06
CA SER A 350 9.52 -13.35 7.55
C SER A 350 8.88 -13.63 6.18
N LYS A 351 9.67 -14.14 5.25
CA LYS A 351 9.19 -14.61 3.93
C LYS A 351 8.06 -15.65 4.10
N GLY A 352 6.94 -15.42 3.41
CA GLY A 352 5.79 -16.34 3.40
C GLY A 352 4.83 -16.19 4.59
N THR A 353 4.92 -15.07 5.34
CA THR A 353 3.94 -14.77 6.40
C THR A 353 2.50 -14.77 5.90
N LEU A 354 1.57 -15.24 6.74
CA LEU A 354 0.14 -15.23 6.49
C LEU A 354 -0.54 -13.89 6.87
N THR A 355 0.24 -12.91 7.33
CA THR A 355 -0.22 -11.53 7.58
C THR A 355 -0.39 -10.76 6.26
N ASN A 356 -1.28 -11.27 5.40
CA ASN A 356 -1.67 -10.64 4.13
C ASN A 356 -2.47 -9.34 4.38
N THR A 357 -2.92 -8.68 3.30
CA THR A 357 -3.67 -7.42 3.41
C THR A 357 -4.95 -7.61 4.23
N ASP A 358 -5.75 -8.63 3.95
CA ASP A 358 -7.02 -8.89 4.64
C ASP A 358 -6.82 -9.11 6.14
N TYR A 359 -5.85 -9.95 6.53
CA TYR A 359 -5.52 -10.16 7.95
C TYR A 359 -5.14 -8.83 8.61
N ARG A 360 -4.29 -8.03 7.95
CA ARG A 360 -3.79 -6.78 8.50
C ARG A 360 -4.89 -5.76 8.70
N GLU A 361 -5.84 -5.65 7.77
CA GLU A 361 -6.98 -4.75 7.89
C GLU A 361 -7.84 -5.11 9.11
N GLU A 362 -8.22 -6.37 9.26
CA GLU A 362 -9.00 -6.83 10.41
C GLU A 362 -8.23 -6.73 11.73
N ALA A 363 -6.95 -7.12 11.71
CA ALA A 363 -6.05 -7.00 12.85
C ALA A 363 -5.90 -5.54 13.33
N THR A 364 -5.81 -4.61 12.39
CA THR A 364 -5.69 -3.17 12.68
C THR A 364 -6.97 -2.63 13.30
N LYS A 365 -8.16 -3.08 12.85
CA LYS A 365 -9.43 -2.70 13.49
C LYS A 365 -9.51 -3.11 14.95
N ILE A 366 -9.06 -4.33 15.27
CA ILE A 366 -8.97 -4.79 16.67
C ILE A 366 -7.98 -3.93 17.44
N ALA A 367 -6.78 -3.71 16.90
CA ALA A 367 -5.75 -2.91 17.56
C ALA A 367 -6.19 -1.48 17.85
N LEU A 368 -6.90 -0.83 16.93
CA LEU A 368 -7.42 0.53 17.11
C LEU A 368 -8.54 0.64 18.15
N SER A 369 -9.30 -0.44 18.36
CA SER A 369 -10.48 -0.43 19.23
C SER A 369 -10.20 -0.99 20.64
N HIS A 370 -9.04 -1.61 20.85
CA HIS A 370 -8.73 -2.27 22.11
C HIS A 370 -7.90 -1.37 23.04
N PRO A 371 -8.37 -1.04 24.26
CA PRO A 371 -7.72 -0.04 25.11
C PRO A 371 -6.32 -0.43 25.60
N ASN A 372 -6.03 -1.74 25.71
CA ASN A 372 -4.69 -2.21 26.08
C ASN A 372 -3.67 -2.12 24.93
N VAL A 373 -4.09 -1.89 23.68
CA VAL A 373 -3.20 -1.86 22.52
C VAL A 373 -2.83 -0.43 22.20
N PHE A 374 -1.53 -0.17 22.07
CA PHE A 374 -1.02 1.18 21.78
C PHE A 374 -0.10 1.24 20.55
N GLY A 375 0.24 0.09 20.00
CA GLY A 375 1.15 0.01 18.86
C GLY A 375 1.01 -1.29 18.09
N GLY A 376 1.68 -1.33 16.94
CA GLY A 376 1.68 -2.48 16.06
C GLY A 376 3.09 -2.81 15.57
N VAL A 377 3.47 -4.09 15.62
CA VAL A 377 4.60 -4.61 14.85
C VAL A 377 4.16 -4.81 13.41
N CYS A 378 4.78 -4.11 12.47
CA CYS A 378 4.49 -4.25 11.04
C CYS A 378 5.69 -3.88 10.16
N GLN A 379 5.66 -4.35 8.91
CA GLN A 379 6.56 -3.95 7.82
C GLN A 379 5.86 -3.02 6.81
N ASN A 380 4.75 -2.43 7.22
CA ASN A 380 3.91 -1.54 6.42
C ASN A 380 3.45 -0.38 7.31
N LYS A 381 3.12 0.75 6.68
CA LYS A 381 2.47 1.86 7.37
C LYS A 381 1.18 1.38 8.04
N ILE A 382 0.96 1.83 9.27
CA ILE A 382 -0.26 1.60 10.05
C ILE A 382 -0.89 2.96 10.40
N PRO A 383 -2.16 3.00 10.86
CA PRO A 383 -2.81 4.24 11.27
C PRO A 383 -2.03 4.97 12.38
N ASN A 384 -2.04 6.31 12.33
CA ASN A 384 -1.21 7.17 13.18
C ASN A 384 -1.58 7.13 14.67
N GLU A 385 -2.78 6.66 14.99
CA GLU A 385 -3.27 6.42 16.35
C GLU A 385 -2.49 5.30 17.07
N LEU A 386 -1.82 4.43 16.30
CA LEU A 386 -0.95 3.38 16.82
C LEU A 386 0.52 3.76 16.58
N LEU A 387 1.37 3.41 17.55
CA LEU A 387 2.83 3.52 17.37
C LEU A 387 3.35 2.34 16.54
N LEU A 388 4.10 2.62 15.47
CA LEU A 388 4.65 1.60 14.57
C LEU A 388 6.01 1.09 15.05
N PHE A 389 6.09 -0.21 15.31
CA PHE A 389 7.31 -0.92 15.67
C PHE A 389 7.80 -1.75 14.48
N THR A 390 9.01 -1.47 14.00
CA THR A 390 9.54 -2.13 12.80
C THR A 390 10.80 -2.94 13.14
N PRO A 391 10.70 -4.28 13.21
CA PRO A 391 11.86 -5.16 13.31
C PRO A 391 12.55 -5.32 11.95
N GLY A 392 13.68 -6.03 11.94
CA GLY A 392 14.40 -6.28 10.69
C GLY A 392 15.13 -5.06 10.19
N ILE A 393 15.76 -4.30 11.08
CA ILE A 393 16.52 -3.12 10.71
C ILE A 393 18.03 -3.42 10.74
N ASN A 394 18.73 -2.98 9.70
CA ASN A 394 20.19 -3.06 9.59
C ASN A 394 20.72 -1.77 8.93
N LEU A 395 21.93 -1.33 9.28
CA LEU A 395 22.60 -0.21 8.63
C LEU A 395 23.01 -0.54 7.17
N ALA A 396 23.15 -1.82 6.83
CA ALA A 396 23.41 -2.31 5.47
C ALA A 396 22.34 -3.34 5.04
N ASP A 397 21.96 -3.31 3.76
CA ASP A 397 20.95 -4.21 3.15
C ASP A 397 21.49 -5.63 2.94
N GLU A 398 21.76 -6.38 4.00
CA GLU A 398 22.20 -7.78 3.91
C GLU A 398 21.33 -8.73 4.75
N GLY A 399 20.60 -9.62 4.05
CA GLY A 399 19.74 -10.69 4.60
C GLY A 399 20.49 -11.74 5.41
N ASP A 400 19.77 -12.47 6.28
CA ASP A 400 20.38 -13.40 7.25
C ASP A 400 20.40 -14.89 6.86
N GLY A 401 19.88 -15.22 5.67
CA GLY A 401 19.75 -16.61 5.19
C GLY A 401 18.73 -17.48 5.95
N LYS A 402 18.00 -16.95 6.94
CA LYS A 402 16.91 -17.63 7.69
C LYS A 402 15.54 -17.01 7.46
N GLY A 403 15.40 -16.22 6.40
CA GLY A 403 14.13 -15.64 5.95
C GLY A 403 13.84 -14.23 6.49
N GLN A 404 14.77 -13.61 7.22
CA GLN A 404 14.67 -12.21 7.63
C GLN A 404 15.02 -11.29 6.46
N GLN A 405 14.12 -10.37 6.14
CA GLN A 405 14.40 -9.23 5.26
C GLN A 405 14.84 -8.04 6.12
N TYR A 406 15.83 -7.28 5.64
CA TYR A 406 16.28 -6.06 6.31
C TYR A 406 15.90 -4.83 5.53
N ASN A 407 15.51 -3.80 6.28
CA ASN A 407 15.34 -2.43 5.79
C ASN A 407 16.34 -1.52 6.50
N THR A 408 16.79 -0.47 5.83
CA THR A 408 17.58 0.59 6.46
C THR A 408 16.70 1.45 7.38
N PRO A 409 17.29 2.15 8.38
CA PRO A 409 16.55 3.15 9.15
C PRO A 409 15.89 4.20 8.25
N GLU A 410 16.58 4.70 7.22
CA GLU A 410 16.04 5.67 6.27
C GLU A 410 14.76 5.16 5.60
N HIS A 411 14.75 3.92 5.11
CA HIS A 411 13.57 3.30 4.53
C HIS A 411 12.42 3.22 5.56
N ALA A 412 12.71 2.75 6.77
CA ALA A 412 11.71 2.58 7.82
C ALA A 412 11.01 3.91 8.19
N PHE A 413 11.78 4.98 8.43
CA PHE A 413 11.21 6.26 8.83
C PHE A 413 10.54 7.01 7.66
N THR A 414 11.08 6.94 6.45
CA THR A 414 10.55 7.71 5.30
C THR A 414 9.41 7.02 4.56
N GLN A 415 9.45 5.69 4.43
CA GLN A 415 8.45 4.95 3.64
C GLN A 415 7.35 4.34 4.50
N LEU A 416 7.68 3.91 5.72
CA LEU A 416 6.74 3.24 6.61
C LEU A 416 6.18 4.15 7.71
N GLU A 417 6.81 5.31 7.94
CA GLU A 417 6.55 6.19 9.09
C GLU A 417 6.75 5.47 10.43
N THR A 418 7.73 4.55 10.49
CA THR A 418 8.10 3.80 11.70
C THR A 418 8.36 4.71 12.89
N ASP A 419 7.76 4.45 14.06
CA ASP A 419 8.08 5.16 15.31
C ASP A 419 9.27 4.55 16.04
N PHE A 420 9.34 3.22 16.12
CA PHE A 420 10.42 2.56 16.84
C PHE A 420 11.04 1.44 16.01
N ILE A 421 12.35 1.53 15.80
CA ILE A 421 13.11 0.47 15.14
C ILE A 421 13.54 -0.58 16.15
N ILE A 422 13.39 -1.86 15.81
CA ILE A 422 13.84 -2.98 16.65
C ILE A 422 15.06 -3.64 15.99
N VAL A 423 16.20 -3.57 16.68
CA VAL A 423 17.49 -4.05 16.16
C VAL A 423 18.05 -5.14 17.07
N GLY A 424 18.31 -6.32 16.49
CA GLY A 424 18.93 -7.45 17.18
C GLY A 424 20.40 -7.62 16.83
N ARG A 425 20.70 -8.55 15.92
CA ARG A 425 22.06 -9.02 15.62
C ARG A 425 23.05 -7.91 15.27
N GLY A 426 22.59 -6.83 14.65
CA GLY A 426 23.42 -5.66 14.35
C GLY A 426 24.03 -4.99 15.59
N ILE A 427 23.54 -5.32 16.80
CA ILE A 427 24.02 -4.79 18.07
C ILE A 427 24.56 -5.91 18.95
N TYR A 428 23.75 -6.91 19.33
CA TYR A 428 24.18 -7.89 20.34
C TYR A 428 25.28 -8.86 19.86
N LYS A 429 25.49 -9.00 18.54
CA LYS A 429 26.61 -9.76 17.96
C LYS A 429 27.75 -8.90 17.44
N SER A 430 27.68 -7.58 17.63
CA SER A 430 28.77 -6.69 17.23
C SER A 430 29.94 -6.79 18.21
N ASP A 431 31.14 -6.49 17.75
CA ASP A 431 32.33 -6.44 18.60
C ASP A 431 32.21 -5.39 19.72
N ASP A 432 31.44 -4.33 19.46
CA ASP A 432 31.15 -3.24 20.38
C ASP A 432 29.66 -2.87 20.32
N ALA A 433 28.89 -3.46 21.23
CA ALA A 433 27.45 -3.26 21.34
C ALA A 433 27.06 -1.82 21.67
N GLU A 434 27.87 -1.09 22.47
CA GLU A 434 27.58 0.30 22.83
C GLU A 434 27.73 1.20 21.61
N LYS A 435 28.85 1.10 20.91
CA LYS A 435 29.10 1.85 19.67
C LYS A 435 28.07 1.53 18.59
N SER A 436 27.68 0.25 18.46
CA SER A 436 26.65 -0.15 17.49
C SER A 436 25.29 0.42 17.86
N ALA A 437 24.88 0.35 19.12
CA ALA A 437 23.62 0.96 19.58
C ALA A 437 23.61 2.48 19.37
N LEU A 438 24.72 3.17 19.66
CA LEU A 438 24.85 4.60 19.36
C LEU A 438 24.71 4.90 17.86
N SER A 439 25.27 4.05 16.99
CA SER A 439 25.18 4.22 15.53
C SER A 439 23.74 4.07 15.03
N TYR A 440 23.01 3.05 15.50
CA TYR A 440 21.59 2.89 15.17
C TYR A 440 20.71 4.00 15.75
N LYS A 441 21.02 4.48 16.96
CA LYS A 441 20.33 5.64 17.56
C LYS A 441 20.47 6.87 16.66
N ILE A 442 21.70 7.21 16.26
CA ILE A 442 21.96 8.38 15.40
C ILE A 442 21.28 8.21 14.04
N ALA A 443 21.42 7.05 13.40
CA ALA A 443 20.82 6.79 12.09
C ALA A 443 19.28 6.86 12.16
N GLY A 444 18.67 6.23 13.16
CA GLY A 444 17.22 6.25 13.37
C GLY A 444 16.72 7.65 13.68
N TRP A 445 17.39 8.41 14.55
CA TRP A 445 16.95 9.77 14.90
C TRP A 445 17.08 10.75 13.73
N ASN A 446 18.18 10.71 12.99
CA ASN A 446 18.36 11.55 11.80
C ASN A 446 17.33 11.22 10.71
N ALA A 447 17.01 9.93 10.52
CA ALA A 447 15.98 9.51 9.58
C ALA A 447 14.58 9.99 10.01
N TYR A 448 14.27 9.94 11.31
CA TYR A 448 13.06 10.54 11.88
C TYR A 448 12.99 12.04 11.60
N GLU A 449 14.02 12.82 11.97
CA GLU A 449 14.04 14.28 11.75
C GLU A 449 13.92 14.65 10.27
N SER A 450 14.48 13.83 9.37
CA SER A 450 14.38 14.05 7.92
C SER A 450 12.99 13.70 7.35
N SER A 451 12.18 12.93 8.09
CA SER A 451 10.82 12.52 7.67
C SER A 451 9.70 13.45 8.16
N LEU A 452 10.02 14.42 9.03
CA LEU A 452 9.10 15.48 9.50
C LEU A 452 8.89 16.57 8.45
#